data_AF-A0A7Z1HFU2-F1
#
_entry.id   AF-A0A7Z1HFU2-F1
#
_cell.length_a   1.000
_cell.length_b   1.000
_cell.length_c   1.000
_cell.angle_alpha   90.00
_cell.angle_beta   90.00
_cell.angle_gamma   90.00
#
_symmetry.space_group_name_H-M   'P 1'
#
loop_
_entity.id
_entity.type
_entity.pdbx_description
1 polymer ?
#
loop_
_entity_poly.entity_id
_entity_poly.type
_entity_poly.pdbx_seq_one_letter_code
_entity_poly.pdbx_strand_id
1 'polypeptide(L)'
;ATARKRQISLTDTKYYHCISRCVRRAFLCGADHFTGQSYEHRRGWVEDKLLELGKVFCIDVCAYAVMSNHTHLVLYVDDKKAERLNDKAIVIHWHKLCKGTVLTQRYLRGGKLSKTEQIFFNQTVKQYRERLSSTSWFMRLLNEDIARKANKEDNCTGRFYSLPSMALTLRAA
;
A
#
# COMPACT_ATOMS: atom_id res chain seq x y z
N ALA A 1 24.10 1.40 5.67
CA ALA A 1 22.79 1.73 5.05
C ALA A 1 21.89 2.39 6.10
N THR A 2 21.31 3.55 5.82
CA THR A 2 20.38 4.24 6.73
C THR A 2 19.05 3.50 6.77
N ALA A 3 18.50 3.24 7.97
CA ALA A 3 17.22 2.55 8.10
C ALA A 3 16.08 3.36 7.44
N ARG A 4 15.20 2.71 6.66
CA ARG A 4 14.08 3.33 5.92
C ARG A 4 13.20 4.25 6.77
N LYS A 5 13.02 3.95 8.07
CA LYS A 5 12.30 4.81 9.02
C LYS A 5 12.91 6.20 9.20
N ARG A 6 14.19 6.37 8.87
CA ARG A 6 14.92 7.64 8.91
C ARG A 6 14.93 8.36 7.54
N GLN A 7 14.36 7.76 6.50
CA GLN A 7 14.25 8.37 5.16
C GLN A 7 12.85 8.96 4.88
N ILE A 8 11.90 8.77 5.80
CA ILE A 8 10.55 9.31 5.71
C ILE A 8 10.42 10.36 6.80
N SER A 9 10.30 11.63 6.39
CA SER A 9 10.09 12.76 7.28
C SER A 9 8.96 13.62 6.70
N LEU A 10 7.78 13.52 7.30
CA LEU A 10 6.63 14.32 6.88
C LEU A 10 6.80 15.81 7.19
N THR A 11 7.77 16.19 8.04
CA THR A 11 8.15 17.59 8.25
C THR A 11 8.98 18.13 7.10
N ASP A 12 9.79 17.29 6.46
CA ASP A 12 10.70 17.71 5.39
C ASP A 12 10.00 17.73 4.03
N THR A 13 9.16 16.72 3.75
CA THR A 13 8.31 16.67 2.56
C THR A 13 7.17 15.68 2.72
N LYS A 14 6.07 15.95 2.01
CA LYS A 14 4.93 15.04 1.87
C LYS A 14 5.04 14.16 0.63
N TYR A 15 5.98 14.42 -0.28
CA TYR A 15 6.11 13.73 -1.56
C TYR A 15 7.22 12.66 -1.54
N TYR A 16 6.87 11.47 -2.02
CA TYR A 16 7.76 10.30 -2.03
C TYR A 16 7.71 9.58 -3.36
N HIS A 17 8.89 9.29 -3.92
CA HIS A 17 9.04 8.41 -5.07
C HIS A 17 9.26 6.98 -4.58
N CYS A 18 8.33 6.08 -4.90
CA CYS A 18 8.38 4.68 -4.50
C CYS A 18 8.63 3.78 -5.72
N ILE A 19 9.55 2.83 -5.56
CA ILE A 19 9.94 1.89 -6.61
C ILE A 19 9.80 0.45 -6.10
N SER A 20 9.12 -0.40 -6.88
CA SER A 20 9.05 -1.85 -6.64
C SER A 20 9.56 -2.58 -7.88
N ARG A 21 10.64 -3.35 -7.74
CA ARG A 21 11.24 -4.13 -8.84
C ARG A 21 11.02 -5.62 -8.65
N CYS A 22 10.68 -6.31 -9.73
CA CYS A 22 10.51 -7.76 -9.75
C CYS A 22 11.87 -8.47 -9.65
N VAL A 23 11.88 -9.68 -9.09
CA VAL A 23 13.06 -10.55 -9.06
C VAL A 23 12.91 -11.68 -10.08
N ARG A 24 13.97 -12.49 -10.26
CA ARG A 24 13.96 -13.72 -11.08
C ARG A 24 13.62 -13.49 -12.56
N ARG A 25 13.88 -12.29 -13.09
CA ARG A 25 13.43 -11.89 -14.44
C ARG A 25 11.91 -12.05 -14.64
N ALA A 26 11.12 -12.03 -13.56
CA ALA A 26 9.67 -12.06 -13.67
C ALA A 26 9.17 -10.78 -14.36
N PHE A 27 8.19 -10.96 -15.25
CA PHE A 27 7.53 -9.86 -15.93
C PHE A 27 6.38 -9.35 -15.06
N LEU A 28 6.48 -8.08 -14.69
CA LEU A 28 5.36 -7.32 -14.17
C LEU A 28 4.33 -7.06 -15.27
N CYS A 29 4.78 -6.70 -16.47
CA CYS A 29 3.97 -6.57 -17.67
C CYS A 29 4.87 -6.67 -18.92
N GLY A 30 4.30 -6.51 -20.12
CA GLY A 30 5.03 -6.59 -21.38
C GLY A 30 5.24 -8.02 -21.89
N ALA A 31 5.92 -8.13 -23.03
CA ALA A 31 6.16 -9.40 -23.70
C ALA A 31 7.52 -10.00 -23.32
N ASP A 32 7.51 -11.30 -22.98
CA ASP A 32 8.71 -12.10 -22.89
C ASP A 32 9.14 -12.52 -24.31
N HIS A 33 10.27 -12.00 -24.76
CA HIS A 33 10.78 -12.25 -26.11
C HIS A 33 11.34 -13.67 -26.28
N PHE A 34 11.61 -14.38 -25.18
CA PHE A 34 12.11 -15.76 -25.24
C PHE A 34 10.98 -16.77 -25.41
N THR A 35 9.86 -16.58 -24.70
CA THR A 35 8.70 -17.48 -24.73
C THR A 35 7.59 -17.02 -25.67
N GLY A 36 7.60 -15.74 -26.08
CA GLY A 36 6.51 -15.10 -26.81
C GLY A 36 5.30 -14.76 -25.94
N GLN A 37 5.34 -15.04 -24.64
CA GLN A 37 4.21 -14.82 -23.74
C GLN A 37 4.07 -13.33 -23.41
N SER A 38 2.85 -12.80 -23.54
CA SER A 38 2.52 -11.44 -23.12
C SER A 38 1.95 -11.42 -21.71
N TYR A 39 2.46 -10.51 -20.89
CA TYR A 39 1.99 -10.22 -19.53
C TYR A 39 1.36 -8.82 -19.44
N GLU A 40 1.04 -8.20 -20.58
CA GLU A 40 0.57 -6.82 -20.63
C GLU A 40 -0.71 -6.58 -19.82
N HIS A 41 -1.57 -7.60 -19.72
CA HIS A 41 -2.79 -7.58 -18.91
C HIS A 41 -2.54 -7.27 -17.43
N ARG A 42 -1.36 -7.63 -16.91
CA ARG A 42 -0.98 -7.36 -15.51
C ARG A 42 -0.81 -5.87 -15.20
N ARG A 43 -0.63 -5.01 -16.22
CA ARG A 43 -0.64 -3.54 -16.02
C ARG A 43 -1.98 -3.09 -15.43
N GLY A 44 -3.09 -3.61 -15.95
CA GLY A 44 -4.44 -3.31 -15.44
C GLY A 44 -4.58 -3.68 -13.97
N TRP A 45 -3.99 -4.79 -13.52
CA TRP A 45 -4.02 -5.17 -12.10
C TRP A 45 -3.36 -4.11 -11.20
N VAL A 46 -2.25 -3.52 -11.66
CA VAL A 46 -1.55 -2.46 -10.91
C VAL A 46 -2.41 -1.21 -10.86
N GLU A 47 -2.99 -0.81 -11.99
CA GLU A 47 -3.83 0.40 -12.11
C GLU A 47 -5.09 0.29 -11.25
N ASP A 48 -5.81 -0.81 -11.36
CA ASP A 48 -7.00 -1.09 -10.55
C ASP A 48 -6.68 -1.04 -9.06
N LYS A 49 -5.55 -1.65 -8.66
CA LYS A 49 -5.14 -1.67 -7.26
C LYS A 49 -4.72 -0.28 -6.77
N LEU A 50 -4.08 0.52 -7.61
CA LEU A 50 -3.73 1.90 -7.28
C LEU A 50 -4.97 2.75 -7.06
N LEU A 51 -5.96 2.64 -7.94
CA LEU A 51 -7.23 3.35 -7.83
C LEU A 51 -8.00 2.94 -6.57
N GLU A 52 -8.01 1.64 -6.24
CA GLU A 52 -8.62 1.14 -5.01
C GLU A 52 -7.92 1.72 -3.77
N LEU A 53 -6.58 1.64 -3.71
CA LEU A 53 -5.81 2.11 -2.56
C LEU A 53 -5.92 3.64 -2.38
N GLY A 54 -5.88 4.42 -3.47
CA GLY A 54 -6.02 5.88 -3.41
C GLY A 54 -7.37 6.35 -2.88
N LYS A 55 -8.45 5.58 -3.10
CA LYS A 55 -9.77 5.87 -2.51
C LYS A 55 -9.85 5.61 -1.00
N VAL A 56 -8.97 4.76 -0.48
CA VAL A 56 -9.02 4.30 0.92
C VAL A 56 -7.97 4.98 1.79
N PHE A 57 -6.75 5.12 1.30
CA PHE A 57 -5.65 5.71 2.05
C PHE A 57 -5.77 7.23 2.18
N CYS A 58 -5.03 7.77 3.14
CA CYS A 58 -4.72 9.20 3.23
C CYS A 58 -3.45 9.51 2.42
N ILE A 59 -3.39 8.96 1.20
CA ILE A 59 -2.26 9.09 0.28
C ILE A 59 -2.83 9.28 -1.11
N ASP A 60 -2.37 10.33 -1.79
CA ASP A 60 -2.71 10.60 -3.18
C ASP A 60 -1.61 10.05 -4.10
N VAL A 61 -2.02 9.45 -5.21
CA VAL A 61 -1.11 9.01 -6.28
C VAL A 61 -0.98 10.16 -7.27
N CYS A 62 0.13 10.88 -7.23
CA CYS A 62 0.37 12.05 -8.08
C CYS A 62 0.78 11.63 -9.50
N ALA A 63 1.57 10.57 -9.61
CA ALA A 63 2.00 9.99 -10.88
C ALA A 63 2.37 8.52 -10.69
N TYR A 64 2.27 7.74 -11.76
CA TYR A 64 2.77 6.36 -11.77
C TYR A 64 3.30 5.97 -13.15
N ALA A 65 4.20 5.00 -13.18
CA ALA A 65 4.64 4.32 -14.40
C ALA A 65 4.79 2.82 -14.12
N VAL A 66 4.25 1.98 -15.01
CA VAL A 66 4.33 0.52 -14.94
C VAL A 66 5.22 0.03 -16.08
N MET A 67 6.44 -0.35 -15.73
CA MET A 67 7.44 -0.89 -16.64
C MET A 67 7.37 -2.43 -16.63
N SER A 68 8.04 -3.07 -17.58
CA SER A 68 8.00 -4.53 -17.73
C SER A 68 8.44 -5.31 -16.49
N ASN A 69 9.29 -4.75 -15.64
CA ASN A 69 9.80 -5.42 -14.44
C ASN A 69 9.77 -4.54 -13.17
N HIS A 70 9.20 -3.34 -13.19
CA HIS A 70 9.11 -2.49 -12.01
C HIS A 70 8.02 -1.42 -12.11
N THR A 71 7.64 -0.86 -10.97
CA THR A 71 6.78 0.32 -10.90
C THR A 71 7.53 1.51 -10.35
N HIS A 72 7.15 2.71 -10.80
CA HIS A 72 7.49 3.99 -10.20
C HIS A 72 6.20 4.68 -9.76
N LEU A 73 6.13 5.17 -8.53
CA LEU A 73 4.98 5.88 -8.00
C LEU A 73 5.45 7.17 -7.33
N VAL A 74 4.77 8.27 -7.61
CA VAL A 74 4.89 9.51 -6.84
C VAL A 74 3.68 9.60 -5.93
N LEU A 75 3.94 9.55 -4.62
CA LEU A 75 2.91 9.52 -3.58
C LEU A 75 2.98 10.80 -2.74
N TYR A 76 1.82 11.40 -2.47
CA TYR A 76 1.66 12.49 -1.53
C TYR A 76 0.96 11.98 -0.26
N VAL A 77 1.55 12.18 0.92
CA VAL A 77 0.94 11.82 2.20
C VAL A 77 0.11 12.99 2.74
N ASP A 78 -1.21 12.83 2.76
CA ASP A 78 -2.14 13.82 3.32
C ASP A 78 -2.40 13.51 4.82
N ASP A 79 -1.46 13.93 5.66
CA ASP A 79 -1.57 13.80 7.12
C ASP A 79 -2.77 14.60 7.67
N LYS A 80 -3.09 15.74 7.07
CA LYS A 80 -4.28 16.52 7.44
C LYS A 80 -5.57 15.72 7.21
N LYS A 81 -5.68 14.96 6.12
CA LYS A 81 -6.83 14.05 5.90
C LYS A 81 -6.89 12.99 6.97
N ALA A 82 -5.77 12.41 7.37
CA ALA A 82 -5.73 11.41 8.43
C ALA A 82 -6.19 11.95 9.79
N GLU A 83 -5.85 13.20 10.10
CA GLU A 83 -6.26 13.91 11.31
C GLU A 83 -7.76 14.27 11.31
N ARG A 84 -8.32 14.65 10.15
CA ARG A 84 -9.75 14.96 10.00
C ARG A 84 -10.67 13.74 10.15
N LEU A 85 -10.17 12.53 9.89
CA LEU A 85 -10.97 11.31 9.96
C LEU A 85 -11.22 10.89 11.42
N ASN A 86 -12.51 10.81 11.77
CA ASN A 86 -12.95 10.24 13.04
C ASN A 86 -12.69 8.72 13.10
N ASP A 87 -12.75 8.16 14.30
CA ASP A 87 -12.41 6.75 14.55
C ASP A 87 -13.27 5.78 13.75
N LYS A 88 -14.56 6.07 13.58
CA LYS A 88 -15.47 5.27 12.76
C LYS A 88 -15.01 5.26 11.29
N ALA A 89 -14.64 6.42 10.75
CA ALA A 89 -14.14 6.53 9.38
C ALA A 89 -12.81 5.80 9.20
N ILE A 90 -11.88 5.90 10.14
CA ILE A 90 -10.61 5.14 10.12
C ILE A 90 -10.87 3.64 10.06
N VAL A 91 -11.79 3.12 10.89
CA VAL A 91 -12.15 1.70 10.88
C VAL A 91 -12.80 1.30 9.56
N ILE A 92 -13.75 2.09 9.04
CA ILE A 92 -14.40 1.83 7.75
C ILE A 92 -13.37 1.78 6.62
N HIS A 93 -12.46 2.76 6.57
CA HIS A 93 -11.41 2.81 5.56
C HIS A 93 -10.52 1.57 5.65
N TRP A 94 -10.03 1.20 6.84
CA TRP A 94 -9.23 0.00 7.00
C TRP A 94 -9.99 -1.27 6.60
N HIS A 95 -11.27 -1.37 6.93
CA HIS A 95 -12.12 -2.54 6.64
C HIS A 95 -12.39 -2.75 5.16
N LYS A 96 -12.27 -1.72 4.31
CA LYS A 96 -12.35 -1.86 2.86
C LYS A 96 -11.23 -2.72 2.27
N LEU A 97 -10.07 -2.77 2.93
CA LEU A 97 -8.88 -3.48 2.43
C LEU A 97 -8.45 -4.66 3.30
N CYS A 98 -8.84 -4.66 4.58
CA CYS A 98 -8.36 -5.62 5.57
C CYS A 98 -9.51 -6.03 6.49
N LYS A 99 -9.56 -7.29 6.94
CA LYS A 99 -10.69 -7.80 7.75
C LYS A 99 -10.92 -7.08 9.09
N GLY A 100 -9.91 -6.41 9.63
CA GLY A 100 -9.95 -5.77 10.94
C GLY A 100 -9.93 -6.76 12.12
N THR A 101 -10.19 -6.26 13.34
CA THR A 101 -10.32 -7.09 14.55
C THR A 101 -11.79 -7.27 14.96
N VAL A 102 -12.06 -8.27 15.80
CA VAL A 102 -13.40 -8.52 16.37
C VAL A 102 -13.97 -7.27 17.05
N LEU A 103 -13.14 -6.54 17.81
CA LEU A 103 -13.56 -5.29 18.47
C LEU A 103 -13.98 -4.22 17.47
N THR A 104 -13.19 -4.01 16.40
CA THR A 104 -13.51 -3.00 15.38
C THR A 104 -14.75 -3.35 14.57
N GLN A 105 -14.98 -4.64 14.29
CA GLN A 105 -16.21 -5.10 13.64
C GLN A 105 -17.44 -4.94 14.54
N ARG A 106 -17.31 -5.26 15.84
CA ARG A 106 -18.39 -5.06 16.81
C ARG A 106 -18.73 -3.57 16.98
N TYR A 107 -17.72 -2.71 17.01
CA TYR A 107 -17.89 -1.26 17.04
C TYR A 107 -18.70 -0.76 15.82
N LEU A 108 -18.36 -1.21 14.59
CA LEU A 108 -19.11 -0.81 13.39
C LEU A 108 -20.56 -1.28 13.39
N ARG A 109 -20.86 -2.41 14.05
CA ARG A 109 -22.23 -2.92 14.25
C ARG A 109 -23.00 -2.22 15.37
N GLY A 110 -22.44 -1.18 16.00
CA GLY A 110 -23.07 -0.46 17.11
C GLY A 110 -23.02 -1.20 18.46
N GLY A 111 -22.22 -2.27 18.57
CA GLY A 111 -22.06 -3.00 19.82
C GLY A 111 -21.28 -2.19 20.86
N LYS A 112 -21.73 -2.22 22.12
CA LYS A 112 -21.06 -1.56 23.23
C LYS A 112 -19.71 -2.23 23.52
N LEU A 113 -18.71 -1.41 23.84
CA LEU A 113 -17.40 -1.87 24.32
C LEU A 113 -17.32 -1.61 25.83
N SER A 114 -16.80 -2.57 26.59
CA SER A 114 -16.43 -2.33 27.98
C SER A 114 -15.27 -1.33 28.09
N LYS A 115 -15.01 -0.78 29.28
CA LYS A 115 -13.91 0.17 29.50
C LYS A 115 -12.56 -0.38 29.05
N THR A 116 -12.28 -1.65 29.33
CA THR A 116 -11.04 -2.32 28.92
C THR A 116 -10.97 -2.51 27.40
N GLU A 117 -12.06 -2.94 26.78
CA GLU A 117 -12.13 -3.12 25.32
C GLU A 117 -12.00 -1.80 24.57
N GLN A 118 -12.49 -0.70 25.14
CA GLN A 118 -12.34 0.65 24.59
C GLN A 118 -10.85 1.06 24.50
N ILE A 119 -10.02 0.68 25.49
CA ILE A 119 -8.58 0.97 25.46
C ILE A 119 -7.92 0.27 24.27
N PHE A 120 -8.16 -1.03 24.11
CA PHE A 120 -7.63 -1.82 22.98
C PHE A 120 -8.16 -1.34 21.63
N PHE A 121 -9.44 -0.95 21.59
CA PHE A 121 -10.04 -0.35 20.40
C PHE A 121 -9.33 0.95 20.01
N ASN A 122 -9.15 1.89 20.95
CA ASN A 122 -8.48 3.17 20.68
C ASN A 122 -7.04 2.97 20.20
N GLN A 123 -6.29 2.03 20.79
CA GLN A 123 -4.96 1.65 20.32
C GLN A 123 -4.98 1.11 18.89
N THR A 124 -5.95 0.24 18.58
CA THR A 124 -6.12 -0.34 17.24
C THR A 124 -6.44 0.75 16.20
N VAL A 125 -7.34 1.67 16.53
CA VAL A 125 -7.71 2.78 15.64
C VAL A 125 -6.52 3.70 15.39
N LYS A 126 -5.73 4.03 16.43
CA LYS A 126 -4.50 4.80 16.27
C LYS A 126 -3.53 4.12 15.29
N GLN A 127 -3.31 2.81 15.43
CA GLN A 127 -2.50 2.05 14.49
C GLN A 127 -3.07 2.10 13.07
N TYR A 128 -4.39 1.96 12.89
CA TYR A 128 -4.99 2.04 11.56
C TYR A 128 -4.80 3.41 10.92
N ARG A 129 -4.94 4.51 11.68
CA ARG A 129 -4.69 5.87 11.21
C ARG A 129 -3.24 6.06 10.73
N GLU A 130 -2.27 5.56 11.51
CA GLU A 130 -0.85 5.56 11.12
C GLU A 130 -0.61 4.75 9.84
N ARG A 131 -1.23 3.58 9.72
CA ARG A 131 -1.08 2.71 8.54
C ARG A 131 -1.69 3.30 7.28
N LEU A 132 -2.89 3.89 7.38
CA LEU A 132 -3.59 4.55 6.27
C LEU A 132 -2.85 5.77 5.72
N SER A 133 -1.86 6.29 6.46
CA SER A 133 -1.00 7.41 6.06
C SER A 133 0.44 6.96 5.75
N SER A 134 0.70 5.65 5.74
CA SER A 134 2.05 5.11 5.55
C SER A 134 2.27 4.65 4.12
N THR A 135 3.22 5.30 3.42
CA THR A 135 3.68 4.86 2.10
C THR A 135 4.17 3.41 2.11
N SER A 136 4.72 2.95 3.23
CA SER A 136 5.18 1.56 3.36
C SER A 136 4.02 0.57 3.41
N TRP A 137 2.91 0.93 4.07
CA TRP A 137 1.70 0.10 4.05
C TRP A 137 0.98 0.16 2.72
N PHE A 138 0.93 1.32 2.08
CA PHE A 138 0.39 1.48 0.73
C PHE A 138 1.12 0.56 -0.25
N MET A 139 2.45 0.66 -0.31
CA MET A 139 3.29 -0.17 -1.17
C MET A 139 3.21 -1.65 -0.82
N ARG A 140 3.05 -1.99 0.47
CA ARG A 140 2.88 -3.39 0.90
C ARG A 140 1.60 -3.99 0.31
N LEU A 141 0.46 -3.32 0.46
CA LEU A 141 -0.82 -3.84 -0.03
C LEU A 141 -0.88 -3.90 -1.56
N LEU A 142 -0.28 -2.92 -2.24
CA LEU A 142 -0.11 -2.94 -3.69
C LEU A 142 0.71 -4.16 -4.12
N ASN A 143 1.93 -4.28 -3.61
CA ASN A 143 2.85 -5.34 -4.02
C ASN A 143 2.33 -6.73 -3.66
N GLU A 144 1.69 -6.89 -2.51
CA GLU A 144 1.19 -8.19 -2.07
C GLU A 144 0.08 -8.73 -2.99
N ASP A 145 -0.85 -7.86 -3.42
CA ASP A 145 -1.92 -8.23 -4.34
C ASP A 145 -1.36 -8.71 -5.70
N ILE A 146 -0.46 -7.90 -6.29
CA ILE A 146 0.15 -8.22 -7.58
C ILE A 146 1.03 -9.47 -7.48
N ALA A 147 1.84 -9.59 -6.44
CA ALA A 147 2.71 -10.74 -6.24
C ALA A 147 1.91 -12.05 -6.12
N ARG A 148 0.78 -12.03 -5.41
CA ARG A 148 -0.09 -13.22 -5.27
C ARG A 148 -0.73 -13.60 -6.60
N LYS A 149 -1.24 -12.64 -7.37
CA LYS A 149 -1.84 -12.88 -8.69
C LYS A 149 -0.80 -13.41 -9.68
N ALA A 150 0.36 -12.74 -9.78
CA ALA A 150 1.43 -13.13 -10.68
C ALA A 150 2.02 -14.51 -10.33
N ASN A 151 2.37 -14.76 -9.06
CA ASN A 151 2.87 -16.07 -8.65
C ASN A 151 1.85 -17.20 -8.90
N LYS A 152 0.55 -16.92 -8.73
CA LYS A 152 -0.50 -17.90 -9.04
C LYS A 152 -0.57 -18.17 -10.54
N GLU A 153 -0.53 -17.14 -11.38
CA GLU A 153 -0.52 -17.27 -12.84
C GLU A 153 0.73 -18.01 -13.34
N ASP A 154 1.89 -17.71 -12.76
CA ASP A 154 3.19 -18.30 -13.11
C ASP A 154 3.43 -19.69 -12.48
N ASN A 155 2.46 -20.22 -11.72
CA ASN A 155 2.60 -21.44 -10.92
C ASN A 155 3.90 -21.47 -10.10
N CYS A 156 4.23 -20.35 -9.48
CA CYS A 156 5.53 -20.11 -8.86
C CYS A 156 5.39 -19.84 -7.35
N THR A 157 6.40 -20.25 -6.58
CA THR A 157 6.50 -19.94 -5.14
C THR A 157 7.62 -18.94 -4.89
N GLY A 158 7.62 -18.32 -3.71
CA GLY A 158 8.66 -17.37 -3.30
C GLY A 158 8.37 -15.91 -3.66
N ARG A 159 9.40 -15.07 -3.63
CA ARG A 159 9.26 -13.62 -3.76
C ARG A 159 9.09 -13.19 -5.21
N PHE A 160 8.12 -12.32 -5.44
CA PHE A 160 7.93 -11.64 -6.73
C PHE A 160 8.73 -10.33 -6.81
N TYR A 161 8.77 -9.54 -5.72
CA TYR A 161 9.50 -8.27 -5.64
C TYR A 161 10.81 -8.37 -4.83
N SER A 162 11.78 -7.49 -5.13
CA SER A 162 13.01 -7.34 -4.36
C SER A 162 12.76 -6.69 -3.00
N LEU A 163 13.57 -7.04 -2.00
CA LEU A 163 13.57 -6.33 -0.72
C LEU A 163 14.60 -5.21 -0.69
N PRO A 164 14.29 -4.07 -0.03
CA PRO A 164 12.96 -3.47 0.15
C PRO A 164 12.53 -2.69 -1.10
N SER A 165 11.23 -2.42 -1.26
CA SER A 165 10.80 -1.34 -2.16
C SER A 165 11.47 -0.04 -1.71
N MET A 166 12.06 0.72 -2.64
CA MET A 166 12.82 1.92 -2.28
C MET A 166 11.85 3.10 -2.25
N ALA A 167 11.80 3.82 -1.12
CA ALA A 167 11.13 5.11 -1.03
C ALA A 167 12.22 6.18 -0.99
N LEU A 168 12.28 7.00 -2.03
CA LEU A 168 13.17 8.14 -2.15
C LEU A 168 12.37 9.42 -1.90
N THR A 169 12.94 10.31 -1.11
CA THR A 169 12.40 11.64 -0.86
C THR A 169 12.47 12.46 -2.15
N LEU A 170 11.35 12.98 -2.64
CA LEU A 170 11.39 13.97 -3.71
C LEU A 170 11.66 15.33 -3.08
N ARG A 171 12.87 15.85 -3.31
CA ARG A 171 13.20 17.26 -3.04
C ARG A 171 13.14 17.98 -4.39
N ALA A 172 12.39 19.08 -4.45
CA ALA A 172 12.56 20.03 -5.55
C ALA A 172 14.00 20.57 -5.45
N ALA A 173 14.72 20.53 -6.56
CA ALA A 173 16.03 21.16 -6.69
C ALA A 173 15.89 22.68 -6.73
#